data_AF-P47604-F1
#
_entry.id   AF-P47604-F1
#
_cell.length_a   1.000
_cell.length_b   1.000
_cell.length_c   1.000
_cell.angle_alpha   90.00
_cell.angle_beta   90.00
_cell.angle_gamma   90.00
#
_symmetry.space_group_name_H-M   'P 1'
#
loop_
_entity.id
_entity.type
_entity.pdbx_description
1 polymer ?
#
loop_
_entity_poly.entity_id
_entity_poly.type
_entity_poly.pdbx_seq_one_letter_code
_entity_poly.pdbx_strand_id
1 'polypeptide(L)'
;MDGGQQGSFFGLLVIVIPIILLIVFFSKKKGAQKNDFSGEGGNRSSRKDEVWKTIKQFLQEKNERGKEIIKTFVAKKPNPLHSKKDRKLFNQEIQAYITSNNLGKSEAKRYKNEQTRLMQRELYCIYFVTKDAKSTEVDDARIIEAEVYQKPTKTKSTPERLIRILGLKNFETEMQWIQPLMVREEKRKEKEEQKKLKLAARELKKKKKKKIKKPKEIRNQKNV
;
A
#
# COMPACT_ATOMS: atom_id res chain seq x y z
N MET A 1 -54.05 17.30 -49.28
CA MET A 1 -53.34 16.02 -49.16
C MET A 1 -51.87 16.35 -49.23
N ASP A 2 -51.10 16.01 -48.20
CA ASP A 2 -49.72 15.57 -48.30
C ASP A 2 -49.17 15.42 -46.87
N GLY A 3 -49.11 14.15 -46.45
CA GLY A 3 -48.44 13.73 -45.23
C GLY A 3 -46.93 13.78 -45.45
N GLY A 4 -46.23 14.59 -44.66
CA GLY A 4 -44.81 14.82 -44.88
C GLY A 4 -44.08 15.37 -43.67
N GLN A 5 -44.37 14.89 -42.45
CA GLN A 5 -43.57 15.30 -41.28
C GLN A 5 -43.38 14.26 -40.16
N GLN A 6 -43.88 13.03 -40.32
CA GLN A 6 -43.64 11.96 -39.33
C GLN A 6 -42.39 11.10 -39.63
N GLY A 7 -41.83 11.16 -40.85
CA GLY A 7 -40.63 10.39 -41.22
C GLY A 7 -39.31 10.87 -40.61
N SER A 8 -39.22 12.16 -40.25
CA SER A 8 -37.96 12.75 -39.75
C SER A 8 -37.66 12.39 -38.28
N PHE A 9 -38.69 12.21 -37.45
CA PHE A 9 -38.53 11.86 -36.04
C PHE A 9 -38.15 10.38 -35.83
N PHE A 10 -38.64 9.47 -36.67
CA PHE A 10 -38.25 8.06 -36.60
C PHE A 10 -36.81 7.83 -37.07
N GLY A 11 -36.33 8.57 -38.08
CA GLY A 11 -34.93 8.50 -38.53
C GLY A 11 -33.93 8.94 -37.45
N LEU A 12 -34.26 9.97 -36.68
CA LEU A 12 -33.40 10.46 -35.59
C LEU A 12 -33.30 9.45 -34.43
N LEU A 13 -34.41 8.80 -34.07
CA LEU A 13 -34.47 7.81 -32.99
C LEU A 13 -33.66 6.54 -33.29
N VAL A 14 -33.65 6.10 -34.55
CA VAL A 14 -32.88 4.91 -35.00
C VAL A 14 -31.37 5.15 -34.96
N ILE A 15 -30.91 6.40 -35.06
CA ILE A 15 -29.48 6.74 -35.00
C ILE A 15 -29.02 6.97 -33.55
N VAL A 16 -29.86 7.57 -32.71
CA VAL A 16 -29.49 7.93 -31.33
C VAL A 16 -29.41 6.70 -30.41
N ILE A 17 -30.30 5.72 -30.56
CA ILE A 17 -30.34 4.53 -29.70
C ILE A 17 -29.05 3.67 -29.82
N PRO A 18 -28.51 3.36 -31.02
CA PRO A 18 -27.25 2.63 -31.16
C PRO A 18 -26.05 3.36 -30.54
N ILE A 19 -26.02 4.70 -30.62
CA ILE A 19 -24.94 5.52 -30.07
C ILE A 19 -24.95 5.45 -28.54
N ILE A 20 -26.13 5.56 -27.91
CA ILE A 20 -26.27 5.43 -26.45
C ILE A 20 -25.91 4.01 -26.00
N LEU A 21 -26.32 2.97 -26.74
CA LEU A 21 -25.97 1.58 -26.44
C LEU A 21 -24.45 1.33 -26.55
N LEU A 22 -23.77 1.89 -27.56
CA LEU A 22 -22.31 1.82 -27.68
C LEU A 22 -21.61 2.51 -26.50
N ILE A 23 -22.08 3.69 -26.07
CA ILE A 23 -21.52 4.42 -24.93
C ILE A 23 -21.66 3.61 -23.63
N VAL A 24 -22.83 2.99 -23.38
CA VAL A 24 -23.05 2.15 -22.19
C VAL A 24 -22.20 0.86 -22.26
N PHE A 25 -22.07 0.26 -23.44
CA PHE A 25 -21.27 -0.96 -23.64
C PHE A 25 -19.77 -0.71 -23.43
N PHE A 26 -19.23 0.41 -23.93
CA PHE A 26 -17.83 0.80 -23.71
C PHE A 26 -17.56 1.33 -22.30
N SER A 27 -18.55 1.95 -21.65
CA SER A 27 -18.42 2.40 -20.25
C SER A 27 -18.40 1.22 -19.27
N LYS A 28 -19.16 0.14 -19.52
CA LYS A 28 -19.09 -1.08 -18.72
C LYS A 28 -17.75 -1.83 -18.88
N LYS A 29 -17.07 -1.71 -20.02
CA LYS A 29 -15.79 -2.38 -20.26
C LYS A 29 -14.60 -1.75 -19.52
N LYS A 30 -14.71 -0.50 -19.05
CA LYS A 30 -13.65 0.18 -18.28
C LYS A 30 -13.59 -0.25 -16.80
N GLY A 31 -14.52 -1.07 -16.32
CA GLY A 31 -14.50 -1.64 -14.95
C GLY A 31 -13.79 -2.98 -14.81
N ALA A 32 -13.28 -3.58 -15.90
CA ALA A 32 -12.73 -4.94 -15.91
C ALA A 32 -11.20 -5.01 -16.08
N GLN A 33 -10.45 -4.04 -15.55
CA GLN A 33 -9.00 -4.21 -15.40
C GLN A 33 -8.69 -5.10 -14.19
N LYS A 34 -8.63 -6.41 -14.48
CA LYS A 34 -7.70 -7.40 -13.94
C LYS A 34 -7.21 -7.18 -12.50
N ASN A 35 -7.94 -7.74 -11.54
CA ASN A 35 -7.35 -8.22 -10.29
C ASN A 35 -6.66 -9.57 -10.55
N ASP A 36 -5.53 -9.55 -11.27
CA ASP A 36 -4.54 -10.62 -11.17
C ASP A 36 -3.71 -10.34 -9.90
N PHE A 37 -4.26 -10.68 -8.73
CA PHE A 37 -3.53 -10.67 -7.47
C PHE A 37 -3.26 -12.11 -7.04
N SER A 38 -2.31 -12.75 -7.74
CA SER A 38 -1.68 -13.99 -7.31
C SER A 38 -0.30 -13.68 -6.70
N GLY A 39 -0.04 -14.27 -5.54
CA GLY A 39 1.30 -14.64 -5.06
C GLY A 39 2.28 -13.51 -4.73
N GLU A 40 2.54 -13.31 -3.45
CA GLU A 40 3.87 -12.98 -2.88
C GLU A 40 4.73 -11.87 -3.54
N GLY A 41 4.09 -10.88 -4.15
CA GLY A 41 4.79 -9.79 -4.81
C GLY A 41 3.96 -8.54 -4.99
N GLY A 42 2.90 -8.36 -4.18
CA GLY A 42 1.93 -7.27 -4.30
C GLY A 42 2.60 -5.95 -4.68
N ASN A 43 2.29 -5.50 -5.90
CA ASN A 43 2.88 -4.34 -6.57
C ASN A 43 3.03 -3.20 -5.57
N ARG A 44 4.20 -2.58 -5.43
CA ARG A 44 4.45 -1.56 -4.38
C ARG A 44 3.39 -0.46 -4.35
N SER A 45 2.74 -0.20 -5.49
CA SER A 45 1.56 0.68 -5.58
C SER A 45 0.38 0.19 -4.72
N SER A 46 -0.03 -1.08 -4.86
CA SER A 46 -1.18 -1.62 -4.11
C SER A 46 -0.94 -1.59 -2.60
N ARG A 47 0.29 -1.88 -2.15
CA ARG A 47 0.65 -1.77 -0.73
C ARG A 47 0.59 -0.33 -0.23
N LYS A 48 1.01 0.65 -1.04
CA LYS A 48 0.88 2.07 -0.68
C LYS A 48 -0.58 2.48 -0.54
N ASP A 49 -1.43 1.98 -1.44
CA ASP A 49 -2.86 2.24 -1.39
C ASP A 49 -3.52 1.63 -0.15
N GLU A 50 -3.14 0.41 0.24
CA GLU A 50 -3.60 -0.22 1.49
C GLU A 50 -3.27 0.66 2.70
N VAL A 51 -2.02 1.08 2.84
CA VAL A 51 -1.55 1.90 3.98
C VAL A 51 -2.29 3.24 4.02
N TRP A 52 -2.42 3.89 2.86
CA TRP A 52 -3.15 5.14 2.74
C TRP A 52 -4.62 4.99 3.15
N LYS A 53 -5.29 3.95 2.65
CA LYS A 53 -6.68 3.63 3.02
C LYS A 53 -6.82 3.38 4.51
N THR A 54 -5.90 2.62 5.12
CA THR A 54 -5.91 2.35 6.56
C THR A 54 -5.76 3.63 7.38
N ILE A 55 -4.82 4.53 7.02
CA ILE A 55 -4.66 5.80 7.74
C ILE A 55 -5.90 6.69 7.54
N LYS A 56 -6.44 6.78 6.33
CA LYS A 56 -7.66 7.56 6.07
C LYS A 56 -8.86 7.03 6.84
N GLN A 57 -9.02 5.71 6.95
CA GLN A 57 -10.04 5.09 7.78
C GLN A 57 -9.85 5.49 9.25
N PHE A 58 -8.63 5.40 9.79
CA PHE A 58 -8.34 5.85 11.17
C PHE A 58 -8.71 7.32 11.41
N LEU A 59 -8.29 8.22 10.51
CA LEU A 59 -8.62 9.64 10.60
C LEU A 59 -10.13 9.88 10.55
N GLN A 60 -10.85 9.14 9.71
CA GLN A 60 -12.30 9.18 9.64
C GLN A 60 -12.94 8.73 10.96
N GLU A 61 -12.46 7.65 11.57
CA GLU A 61 -12.94 7.14 12.88
C GLU A 61 -12.67 8.13 14.02
N LYS A 62 -11.65 8.98 13.89
CA LYS A 62 -11.29 10.04 14.84
C LYS A 62 -11.88 11.42 14.54
N ASN A 63 -12.80 11.52 13.58
CA ASN A 63 -13.39 12.79 13.13
C ASN A 63 -12.35 13.81 12.58
N GLU A 64 -11.20 13.35 12.11
CA GLU A 64 -10.13 14.17 11.53
C GLU A 64 -10.13 14.10 10.00
N ARG A 65 -11.31 14.13 9.39
CA ARG A 65 -11.43 14.11 7.91
C ARG A 65 -10.83 15.39 7.31
N GLY A 66 -10.26 15.27 6.11
CA GLY A 66 -9.69 16.40 5.36
C GLY A 66 -8.18 16.59 5.54
N LYS A 67 -7.56 15.95 6.54
CA LYS A 67 -6.11 16.00 6.72
C LYS A 67 -5.35 15.27 5.61
N GLU A 68 -4.23 15.84 5.16
CA GLU A 68 -3.35 15.26 4.15
C GLU A 68 -2.25 14.44 4.80
N ILE A 69 -1.97 13.25 4.28
CA ILE A 69 -0.90 12.39 4.79
C ILE A 69 0.40 12.79 4.08
N ILE A 70 1.40 13.26 4.83
CA ILE A 70 2.65 13.78 4.26
C ILE A 70 3.82 12.82 4.38
N LYS A 71 3.85 12.00 5.44
CA LYS A 71 4.89 10.98 5.65
C LYS A 71 4.26 9.72 6.19
N THR A 72 4.70 8.57 5.69
CA THR A 72 4.32 7.26 6.21
C THR A 72 5.51 6.33 6.27
N PHE A 73 5.49 5.46 7.26
CA PHE A 73 6.38 4.32 7.36
C PHE A 73 5.66 3.15 8.00
N VAL A 74 5.91 1.95 7.49
CA VAL A 74 5.24 0.73 7.95
C VAL A 74 6.28 -0.27 8.39
N ALA A 75 6.16 -0.71 9.64
CA ALA A 75 7.03 -1.71 10.24
C ALA A 75 6.20 -2.93 10.62
N LYS A 76 6.66 -4.12 10.22
CA LYS A 76 6.07 -5.38 10.72
C LYS A 76 6.50 -5.56 12.17
N LYS A 77 5.56 -5.82 13.07
CA LYS A 77 5.87 -6.05 14.48
C LYS A 77 6.69 -7.34 14.60
N PRO A 78 7.77 -7.36 15.40
CA PRO A 78 8.52 -8.57 15.66
C PRO A 78 7.61 -9.63 16.28
N ASN A 79 7.68 -10.86 15.76
CA ASN A 79 6.96 -11.99 16.33
C ASN A 79 7.97 -12.89 17.06
N PRO A 80 7.85 -13.04 18.39
CA PRO A 80 8.79 -13.83 19.18
C PRO A 80 8.82 -15.30 18.76
N LEU A 81 7.77 -15.79 18.09
CA LEU A 81 7.70 -17.18 17.62
C LEU A 81 8.64 -17.45 16.43
N HIS A 82 9.16 -16.45 15.72
CA HIS A 82 10.04 -16.69 14.57
C HIS A 82 11.50 -17.00 14.95
N SER A 83 11.99 -16.46 16.07
CA SER A 83 13.37 -16.63 16.55
C SER A 83 13.42 -17.64 17.68
N LYS A 84 14.41 -18.54 17.68
CA LYS A 84 14.61 -19.50 18.79
C LYS A 84 14.85 -18.77 20.13
N LYS A 85 15.61 -17.66 20.12
CA LYS A 85 15.94 -16.88 21.31
C LYS A 85 14.68 -16.20 21.88
N ASP A 86 13.93 -15.52 21.02
CA ASP A 86 12.77 -14.74 21.44
C ASP A 86 11.62 -15.66 21.86
N ARG A 87 11.49 -16.83 21.22
CA ARG A 87 10.53 -17.86 21.60
C ARG A 87 10.83 -18.41 23.00
N LYS A 88 12.11 -18.53 23.38
CA LYS A 88 12.49 -18.96 24.73
C LYS A 88 12.04 -17.94 25.76
N LEU A 89 12.32 -16.65 25.52
CA LEU A 89 11.92 -15.57 26.42
C LEU A 89 10.38 -15.50 26.56
N PHE A 90 9.66 -15.54 25.44
CA PHE A 90 8.21 -15.56 25.42
C PHE A 90 7.61 -16.74 26.21
N ASN A 91 8.18 -17.94 26.06
CA ASN A 91 7.73 -19.09 26.84
C ASN A 91 8.03 -18.93 28.34
N GLN A 92 9.14 -18.29 28.71
CA GLN A 92 9.47 -18.00 30.11
C GLN A 92 8.48 -17.01 30.72
N GLU A 93 8.12 -15.94 30.01
CA GLU A 93 7.11 -14.96 30.44
C GLU A 93 5.74 -15.62 30.65
N ILE A 94 5.31 -16.48 29.72
CA ILE A 94 4.06 -17.25 29.86
C ILE A 94 4.10 -18.13 31.10
N GLN A 95 5.21 -18.86 31.33
CA GLN A 95 5.32 -19.75 32.47
C GLN A 95 5.40 -19.00 33.80
N ALA A 96 6.07 -17.84 33.82
CA ALA A 96 6.09 -16.96 34.97
C ALA A 96 4.67 -16.51 35.33
N TYR A 97 3.86 -16.10 34.34
CA TYR A 97 2.47 -15.73 34.56
C TYR A 97 1.60 -16.89 35.07
N ILE A 98 1.74 -18.08 34.46
CA ILE A 98 1.02 -19.29 34.90
C ILE A 98 1.32 -19.59 36.37
N THR A 99 2.60 -19.51 36.75
CA THR A 99 3.05 -19.79 38.11
C THR A 99 2.58 -18.71 39.09
N SER A 100 2.73 -17.43 38.73
CA SER A 100 2.34 -16.32 39.61
C SER A 100 0.84 -16.24 39.86
N ASN A 101 0.02 -16.75 38.95
CA ASN A 101 -1.44 -16.77 39.07
C ASN A 101 -1.98 -18.16 39.47
N ASN A 102 -1.12 -19.13 39.79
CA ASN A 102 -1.50 -20.49 40.19
C ASN A 102 -2.51 -21.16 39.24
N LEU A 103 -2.37 -20.96 37.93
CA LEU A 103 -3.34 -21.46 36.97
C LEU A 103 -3.36 -23.00 36.94
N GLY A 104 -4.56 -23.57 36.95
CA GLY A 104 -4.73 -25.02 36.80
C GLY A 104 -4.26 -25.51 35.43
N LYS A 105 -4.04 -26.83 35.28
CA LYS A 105 -3.51 -27.43 34.03
C LYS A 105 -4.32 -27.07 32.77
N SER A 106 -5.66 -27.01 32.89
CA SER A 106 -6.56 -26.65 31.79
C SER A 106 -6.48 -25.15 31.44
N GLU A 107 -6.44 -24.29 32.46
CA GLU A 107 -6.35 -22.83 32.32
C GLU A 107 -5.00 -22.42 31.76
N ALA A 108 -3.91 -22.98 32.28
CA ALA A 108 -2.56 -22.77 31.77
C ALA A 108 -2.45 -23.14 30.28
N LYS A 109 -3.08 -24.26 29.87
CA LYS A 109 -3.13 -24.66 28.45
C LYS A 109 -3.93 -23.67 27.61
N ARG A 110 -5.10 -23.20 28.09
CA ARG A 110 -5.92 -22.19 27.39
C ARG A 110 -5.16 -20.88 27.24
N TYR A 111 -4.55 -20.38 28.32
CA TYR A 111 -3.76 -19.16 28.33
C TYR A 111 -2.59 -19.24 27.35
N LYS A 112 -1.79 -20.32 27.39
CA LYS A 112 -0.68 -20.51 26.45
C LYS A 112 -1.14 -20.54 25.00
N ASN A 113 -2.25 -21.22 24.71
CA ASN A 113 -2.83 -21.27 23.37
C ASN A 113 -3.30 -19.88 22.91
N GLU A 114 -3.94 -19.13 23.80
CA GLU A 114 -4.38 -17.77 23.51
C GLU A 114 -3.21 -16.83 23.22
N GLN A 115 -2.19 -16.82 24.08
CA GLN A 115 -0.98 -16.01 23.86
C GLN A 115 -0.27 -16.40 22.56
N THR A 116 -0.16 -17.70 22.27
CA THR A 116 0.42 -18.17 21.02
C THR A 116 -0.40 -17.69 19.81
N ARG A 117 -1.73 -17.78 19.88
CA ARG A 117 -2.62 -17.29 18.83
C ARG A 117 -2.49 -15.78 18.63
N LEU A 118 -2.37 -15.01 19.71
CA LEU A 118 -2.16 -13.57 19.64
C LEU A 118 -0.84 -13.21 18.96
N MET A 119 0.24 -13.93 19.26
CA MET A 119 1.55 -13.73 18.63
C MET A 119 1.62 -14.23 17.19
N GLN A 120 0.73 -15.13 16.77
CA GLN A 120 0.62 -15.54 15.36
C GLN A 120 -0.03 -14.49 14.46
N ARG A 121 -0.70 -13.47 15.02
CA ARG A 121 -1.34 -12.40 14.25
C ARG A 121 -0.30 -11.59 13.50
N GLU A 122 -0.61 -11.23 12.25
CA GLU A 122 0.30 -10.41 11.46
C GLU A 122 0.08 -8.92 11.77
N LEU A 123 0.80 -8.43 12.78
CA LEU A 123 0.69 -7.06 13.26
C LEU A 123 1.70 -6.13 12.56
N TYR A 124 1.26 -4.93 12.26
CA TYR A 124 2.05 -3.84 11.70
C TYR A 124 1.87 -2.57 12.53
N CYS A 125 2.94 -1.82 12.71
CA CYS A 125 2.91 -0.46 13.23
C CYS A 125 3.09 0.50 12.05
N ILE A 126 2.13 1.42 11.89
CA ILE A 126 2.11 2.42 10.83
C ILE A 126 2.41 3.76 11.48
N TYR A 127 3.63 4.25 11.26
CA TYR A 127 4.01 5.63 11.54
C TYR A 127 3.46 6.53 10.45
N PHE A 128 2.84 7.64 10.83
CA PHE A 128 2.38 8.64 9.87
C PHE A 128 2.41 10.05 10.46
N VAL A 129 2.53 11.02 9.55
CA VAL A 129 2.42 12.45 9.84
C VAL A 129 1.37 13.03 8.91
N THR A 130 0.50 13.87 9.45
CA THR A 130 -0.54 14.57 8.71
C THR A 130 -0.31 16.07 8.72
N LYS A 131 -0.96 16.79 7.80
CA LYS A 131 -1.11 18.23 7.87
C LYS A 131 -2.55 18.63 7.59
N ASP A 132 -2.98 19.75 8.14
CA ASP A 132 -4.24 20.36 7.76
C ASP A 132 -4.13 20.93 6.34
N ALA A 133 -5.13 20.65 5.49
CA ALA A 133 -5.15 21.10 4.11
C ALA A 133 -5.37 22.62 3.97
N LYS A 134 -6.05 23.24 4.93
CA LYS A 134 -6.41 24.66 4.94
C LYS A 134 -5.34 25.50 5.62
N SER A 135 -4.94 25.15 6.84
CA SER A 135 -3.95 25.94 7.59
C SER A 135 -2.51 25.60 7.20
N THR A 136 -2.28 24.48 6.53
CA THR A 136 -0.95 23.90 6.23
C THR A 136 -0.12 23.51 7.46
N GLU A 137 -0.71 23.59 8.65
CA GLU A 137 -0.10 23.19 9.91
C GLU A 137 0.14 21.68 9.92
N VAL A 138 1.33 21.26 10.35
CA VAL A 138 1.74 19.85 10.42
C VAL A 138 1.37 19.32 11.79
N ASP A 139 0.61 18.23 11.84
CA ASP A 139 0.27 17.55 13.08
C ASP A 139 1.46 16.75 13.64
N ASP A 140 1.40 16.46 14.93
CA ASP A 140 2.30 15.52 15.58
C ASP A 140 2.28 14.14 14.90
N ALA A 141 3.44 13.50 14.89
CA ALA A 141 3.60 12.15 14.37
C ALA A 141 2.84 11.15 15.24
N ARG A 142 2.14 10.21 14.58
CA ARG A 142 1.33 9.18 15.25
C ARG A 142 1.69 7.80 14.77
N ILE A 143 1.49 6.81 15.65
CA ILE A 143 1.67 5.40 15.34
C ILE A 143 0.37 4.67 15.64
N ILE A 144 -0.17 3.98 14.63
CA ILE A 144 -1.30 3.05 14.82
C ILE A 144 -0.82 1.61 14.66
N GLU A 145 -1.41 0.70 15.42
CA GLU A 145 -1.23 -0.73 15.24
C GLU A 145 -2.38 -1.27 14.37
N ALA A 146 -2.03 -2.07 13.38
CA ALA A 146 -2.98 -2.68 12.45
C ALA A 146 -2.67 -4.17 12.31
N GLU A 147 -3.72 -4.98 12.25
CA GLU A 147 -3.64 -6.40 11.96
C GLU A 147 -3.99 -6.65 10.50
N VAL A 148 -3.13 -7.41 9.82
CA VAL A 148 -3.45 -8.02 8.53
C VAL A 148 -4.02 -9.41 8.81
N TYR A 149 -5.23 -9.67 8.31
CA TYR A 149 -5.87 -10.98 8.43
C TYR A 149 -6.52 -11.38 7.11
N GLN A 150 -6.66 -12.68 6.91
CA GLN A 150 -7.32 -13.25 5.74
C GLN A 150 -8.72 -13.69 6.12
N LYS A 151 -9.72 -13.23 5.37
CA LYS A 151 -11.09 -13.70 5.53
C LYS A 151 -11.32 -14.86 4.56
N PRO A 152 -11.84 -16.02 5.03
CA PRO A 152 -12.28 -17.07 4.13
C PRO A 152 -13.38 -16.52 3.24
N THR A 153 -13.21 -16.62 1.92
CA THR A 153 -14.28 -16.26 0.99
C THR A 153 -15.24 -17.45 0.88
N LYS A 154 -16.53 -17.18 0.65
CA LYS A 154 -17.54 -18.24 0.44
C LYS A 154 -17.38 -18.92 -0.94
N THR A 155 -16.59 -18.33 -1.83
CA THR A 155 -16.36 -18.80 -3.20
C THR A 155 -14.97 -19.45 -3.30
N LYS A 156 -14.70 -20.27 -4.33
CA LYS A 156 -13.38 -20.89 -4.55
C LYS A 156 -12.25 -19.89 -4.90
N SER A 157 -12.44 -18.58 -4.68
CA SER A 157 -11.41 -17.58 -4.96
C SER A 157 -10.50 -17.36 -3.75
N THR A 158 -9.27 -16.94 -4.03
CA THR A 158 -8.21 -16.64 -3.07
C THR A 158 -8.73 -15.83 -1.87
N PRO A 159 -8.31 -16.17 -0.63
CA PRO A 159 -8.75 -15.48 0.58
C PRO A 159 -8.51 -13.97 0.48
N GLU A 160 -9.52 -13.19 0.86
CA GLU A 160 -9.44 -11.73 0.82
C GLU A 160 -8.56 -11.25 1.98
N ARG A 161 -7.53 -10.45 1.65
CA ARG A 161 -6.65 -9.81 2.62
C ARG A 161 -7.30 -8.53 3.13
N LEU A 162 -7.57 -8.47 4.43
CA LEU A 162 -8.17 -7.33 5.10
C LEU A 162 -7.23 -6.76 6.15
N ILE A 163 -7.41 -5.49 6.47
CA ILE A 163 -6.65 -4.76 7.48
C ILE A 163 -7.62 -4.25 8.54
N ARG A 164 -7.34 -4.55 9.81
CA ARG A 164 -8.09 -4.06 10.96
C ARG A 164 -7.20 -3.13 11.77
N ILE A 165 -7.67 -1.92 12.05
CA ILE A 165 -6.97 -0.99 12.95
C ILE A 165 -7.25 -1.43 14.38
N LEU A 166 -6.20 -1.64 15.18
CA LEU A 166 -6.31 -1.99 16.59
C LEU A 166 -6.32 -0.74 17.47
N GLY A 167 -5.68 0.34 17.04
CA GLY A 167 -5.74 1.64 17.71
C GLY A 167 -4.42 2.40 17.69
N LEU A 168 -4.40 3.52 18.42
CA LEU A 168 -3.22 4.35 18.63
C LEU A 168 -2.27 3.66 19.61
N LYS A 169 -0.96 3.77 19.37
CA LYS A 169 0.09 3.26 20.25
C LYS A 169 0.82 4.39 20.96
N ASN A 170 1.49 4.06 22.06
CA ASN A 170 2.40 5.00 22.69
C ASN A 170 3.56 5.28 21.72
N PHE A 171 3.75 6.56 21.38
CA PHE A 171 4.68 6.97 20.35
C PHE A 171 6.12 6.66 20.75
N GLU A 172 6.50 7.02 21.97
CA GLU A 172 7.86 6.91 22.49
C GLU A 172 8.32 5.44 22.50
N THR A 173 7.47 4.54 22.98
CA THR A 173 7.76 3.10 23.08
C THR A 173 7.94 2.46 21.71
N GLU A 174 7.01 2.71 20.78
CA GLU A 174 7.09 2.09 19.45
C GLU A 174 8.22 2.70 18.62
N MET A 175 8.52 3.99 18.80
CA MET A 175 9.54 4.68 18.01
C MET A 175 10.95 4.18 18.32
N GLN A 176 11.22 3.68 19.54
CA GLN A 176 12.53 3.11 19.91
C GLN A 176 13.00 2.02 18.94
N TRP A 177 12.10 1.17 18.45
CA TRP A 177 12.46 0.08 17.54
C TRP A 177 12.13 0.40 16.07
N ILE A 178 11.16 1.29 15.80
CA ILE A 178 10.80 1.70 14.43
C ILE A 178 11.82 2.67 13.84
N GLN A 179 12.37 3.61 14.62
CA GLN A 179 13.28 4.64 14.12
C GLN A 179 14.54 4.05 13.45
N PRO A 180 15.23 3.05 14.02
CA PRO A 180 16.36 2.43 13.35
C PRO A 180 16.00 1.78 12.00
N LEU A 181 14.77 1.24 11.87
CA LEU A 181 14.27 0.68 10.60
C LEU A 181 14.00 1.78 9.57
N MET A 182 13.43 2.92 10.01
CA MET A 182 13.21 4.09 9.16
C MET A 182 14.51 4.63 8.60
N VAL A 183 15.50 4.89 9.45
CA VAL A 183 16.81 5.42 9.05
C VAL A 183 17.49 4.50 8.05
N ARG A 184 17.41 3.18 8.26
CA ARG A 184 17.96 2.18 7.33
C ARG A 184 17.29 2.25 5.96
N GLU A 185 15.97 2.37 5.95
CA GLU A 185 15.19 2.43 4.71
C GLU A 185 15.39 3.75 3.96
N GLU A 186 15.47 4.88 4.67
CA GLU A 186 15.81 6.19 4.09
C GLU A 186 17.21 6.15 3.44
N LYS A 187 18.21 5.62 4.14
CA LYS A 187 19.57 5.43 3.59
C LYS A 187 19.60 4.50 2.38
N ARG A 188 18.73 3.47 2.35
CA ARG A 188 18.58 2.58 1.18
C ARG A 188 18.02 3.35 -0.02
N LYS A 189 16.95 4.13 0.19
CA LYS A 189 16.32 4.94 -0.86
C LYS A 189 17.27 5.99 -1.43
N GLU A 190 18.01 6.70 -0.57
CA GLU A 190 19.00 7.68 -0.99
C GLU A 190 20.06 7.07 -1.90
N LYS A 191 20.61 5.90 -1.52
CA LYS A 191 21.57 5.16 -2.35
C LYS A 191 20.98 4.75 -3.70
N GLU A 192 19.72 4.33 -3.74
CA GLU A 192 19.03 3.96 -4.98
C GLU A 192 18.80 5.17 -5.89
N GLU A 193 18.43 6.32 -5.31
CA GLU A 193 18.25 7.57 -6.05
C GLU A 193 19.58 8.09 -6.61
N GLN A 194 20.64 8.11 -5.81
CA GLN A 194 21.99 8.46 -6.29
C GLN A 194 22.44 7.54 -7.43
N LYS A 195 22.16 6.24 -7.35
CA LYS A 195 22.44 5.29 -8.45
C LYS A 195 21.65 5.65 -9.71
N LYS A 196 20.35 5.95 -9.59
CA LYS A 196 19.52 6.37 -10.73
C LYS A 196 20.03 7.66 -11.37
N LEU A 197 20.37 8.68 -10.58
CA LEU A 197 20.91 9.94 -11.07
C LEU A 197 22.25 9.74 -11.80
N LYS A 198 23.15 8.90 -11.24
CA LYS A 198 24.43 8.55 -11.88
C LYS A 198 24.21 7.80 -13.21
N LEU A 199 23.26 6.88 -13.27
CA LEU A 199 22.91 6.17 -14.51
C LEU A 199 22.33 7.14 -15.55
N ALA A 200 21.36 7.97 -15.17
CA ALA A 200 20.77 8.98 -16.06
C ALA A 200 21.83 9.96 -16.60
N ALA A 201 22.75 10.44 -15.75
CA ALA A 201 23.85 11.30 -16.19
C ALA A 201 24.80 10.59 -17.17
N ARG A 202 25.10 9.31 -16.95
CA ARG A 202 25.91 8.49 -17.88
C ARG A 202 25.21 8.31 -19.23
N GLU A 203 23.91 8.05 -19.25
CA GLU A 203 23.13 7.96 -20.48
C GLU A 203 23.09 9.27 -21.25
N LEU A 204 22.92 10.39 -20.55
CA LEU A 204 22.90 11.73 -21.15
C LEU A 204 24.27 12.08 -21.76
N LYS A 205 25.37 11.72 -21.09
CA LYS A 205 26.75 11.82 -21.65
C LYS A 205 26.93 10.95 -22.90
N LYS A 206 26.42 9.70 -22.91
CA LYS A 206 26.47 8.82 -24.10
C LYS A 206 25.68 9.39 -25.27
N LYS A 207 24.48 9.94 -25.03
CA LYS A 207 23.64 10.59 -26.05
C LYS A 207 24.35 11.82 -26.66
N LYS A 208 24.99 12.66 -25.84
CA LYS A 208 25.79 13.80 -26.32
C LYS A 208 26.97 13.37 -27.22
N LYS A 209 27.74 12.35 -26.81
CA LYS A 209 28.87 11.83 -27.63
C LYS A 209 28.42 11.24 -28.98
N LYS A 210 27.25 10.60 -29.05
CA LYS A 210 26.71 10.07 -30.32
C LYS A 210 26.29 11.17 -31.30
N LYS A 211 25.79 12.32 -30.82
CA LYS A 211 25.47 13.48 -31.67
C LYS A 211 26.71 14.17 -32.24
N ILE A 212 27.79 14.26 -31.45
CA ILE A 212 29.05 14.89 -31.88
C ILE A 212 29.80 14.06 -32.94
N LYS A 213 29.62 12.73 -32.99
CA LYS A 213 30.26 11.88 -34.00
C LYS A 213 29.55 11.88 -35.38
N LYS A 214 28.38 12.51 -35.52
CA LYS A 214 27.60 12.52 -36.77
C LYS A 214 27.81 13.67 -37.80
N PRO A 215 28.75 14.65 -37.68
CA PRO A 215 28.90 15.69 -38.71
C PRO A 215 30.06 15.50 -39.72
N LYS A 216 30.58 14.28 -39.98
CA LYS A 216 31.62 14.08 -41.03
C LYS A 216 31.15 13.40 -42.32
N GLU A 217 29.89 13.01 -42.46
CA GLU A 217 29.40 12.31 -43.68
C GLU A 217 28.70 13.19 -44.73
N ILE A 218 28.57 14.51 -44.52
CA ILE A 218 27.84 15.38 -45.47
C ILE A 218 28.77 16.24 -46.35
N ARG A 219 30.10 16.24 -46.14
CA ARG A 219 31.01 17.14 -46.87
C ARG A 219 31.56 16.61 -48.21
N ASN A 220 31.20 15.41 -48.65
CA ASN A 220 31.70 14.80 -49.90
C ASN A 220 30.70 14.80 -51.08
N GLN A 221 29.62 15.58 -51.05
CA GLN A 221 28.65 15.65 -52.17
C GLN A 221 28.57 17.04 -52.85
N LYS A 222 29.62 17.88 -52.77
CA LYS A 222 29.61 19.20 -53.43
C LYS A 222 30.78 19.50 -54.38
N ASN A 223 31.65 18.53 -54.65
CA ASN A 223 32.71 18.65 -55.66
C ASN A 223 32.69 17.44 -56.59
N VAL A 224 31.69 17.36 -57.47
CA VAL A 224 31.75 16.66 -58.78
C VAL A 224 30.89 17.48 -59.74
#